data_AF-A0A939W728-F1
#
_entry.id   AF-A0A939W728-F1
#
_cell.length_a   1.000
_cell.length_b   1.000
_cell.length_c   1.000
_cell.angle_alpha   90.00
_cell.angle_beta   90.00
_cell.angle_gamma   90.00
#
_symmetry.space_group_name_H-M   'P 1'
#
loop_
_entity.id
_entity.type
_entity.pdbx_description
1 polymer ?
#
loop_
_entity_poly.entity_id
_entity_poly.type
_entity_poly.pdbx_seq_one_letter_code
_entity_poly.pdbx_strand_id
1 'polypeptide(L)'
;MTKTEKAVKRITEMEEILDEARKRVHALEEALEGFEEYQDKIRELERYYTGKDWKSDYAMDEKGELPAGLKRGVLSEDAVYDLLEQNQELLELMKGKETAPVKVYDISQEVFGCAVYPGDPSPERIVMLSKSRGAVCNLTAIKMCAHNGTHVDAPYHFIEEGKKIDEVDLTKWVGYAYVYEHEGEITAKDARKILKAAREAEAAFGDGSAIGASRRILIKGKAVLTEEGAMVFAKAKLLLFGNESQTVGPEDAPMAVHLCMLGADMTLLEGIRLSEVPEGIYLLSAAPINLGGADGAPCRAVLISC
;
A
#
# COMPACT_ATOMS: atom_id res chain seq x y z
N MET A 1 24.81 -15.77 55.42
CA MET A 1 23.70 -14.79 55.30
C MET A 1 22.35 -15.47 55.45
N THR A 2 21.50 -14.94 56.32
CA THR A 2 20.09 -15.33 56.50
C THR A 2 19.25 -14.97 55.25
N LYS A 3 18.04 -15.54 55.13
CA LYS A 3 17.09 -15.16 54.05
C LYS A 3 16.81 -13.65 54.05
N THR A 4 16.67 -13.06 55.24
CA THR A 4 16.43 -11.63 55.44
C THR A 4 17.62 -10.80 54.97
N GLU A 5 18.86 -11.16 55.35
CA GLU A 5 20.06 -10.45 54.89
C GLU A 5 20.23 -10.49 53.37
N LYS A 6 19.90 -11.62 52.74
CA LYS A 6 19.90 -11.73 51.26
C LYS A 6 18.85 -10.84 50.62
N ALA A 7 17.68 -10.68 51.25
CA ALA A 7 16.63 -9.80 50.76
C ALA A 7 17.04 -8.33 50.90
N VAL A 8 17.58 -7.93 52.05
CA VAL A 8 18.07 -6.56 52.30
C VAL A 8 19.12 -6.17 51.27
N LYS A 9 20.14 -7.02 51.04
CA LYS A 9 21.18 -6.75 50.04
C LYS A 9 20.61 -6.51 48.64
N ARG A 10 19.70 -7.37 48.17
CA ARG A 10 19.07 -7.21 46.85
C ARG A 10 18.25 -5.93 46.76
N ILE A 11 17.48 -5.60 47.79
CA ILE A 11 16.65 -4.40 47.79
C ILE A 11 17.53 -3.16 47.70
N THR A 12 18.60 -3.08 48.49
CA THR A 12 19.56 -1.97 48.42
C THR A 12 20.17 -1.83 47.02
N GLU A 13 20.60 -2.93 46.40
CA GLU A 13 21.14 -2.92 45.03
C GLU A 13 20.09 -2.43 44.01
N MET A 14 18.82 -2.84 44.14
CA MET A 14 17.76 -2.42 43.22
C MET A 14 17.33 -0.96 43.43
N GLU A 15 17.36 -0.45 44.66
CA GLU A 15 17.09 0.96 44.96
C GLU A 15 18.15 1.87 44.31
N GLU A 16 19.43 1.51 44.41
CA GLU A 16 20.51 2.24 43.74
C GLU A 16 20.32 2.29 42.21
N ILE A 17 19.93 1.16 41.61
CA ILE A 17 19.62 1.09 40.17
C ILE A 17 18.39 1.94 39.83
N LEU A 18 17.34 1.88 40.65
CA LEU A 18 16.10 2.64 40.42
C LEU A 18 16.36 4.14 40.45
N ASP A 19 17.12 4.62 41.44
CA ASP A 19 17.44 6.03 41.59
C ASP A 19 18.30 6.54 40.42
N GLU A 20 19.27 5.75 39.98
CA GLU A 20 20.09 6.10 38.80
C GLU A 20 19.28 6.05 37.50
N ALA A 21 18.40 5.07 37.34
CA ALA A 21 17.51 4.98 36.19
C ALA A 21 16.57 6.19 36.10
N ARG A 22 15.97 6.61 37.23
CA ARG A 22 15.11 7.80 37.30
C ARG A 22 15.83 9.06 36.84
N LYS A 23 17.07 9.27 37.30
CA LYS A 23 17.88 10.42 36.88
C LYS A 23 18.12 10.41 35.37
N ARG A 24 18.46 9.26 34.80
CA ARG A 24 18.74 9.12 33.36
C ARG A 24 17.49 9.34 32.51
N VAL A 25 16.35 8.78 32.92
CA VAL A 25 15.07 8.98 32.22
C VAL A 25 14.67 10.44 32.27
N HIS A 26 14.72 11.07 33.45
CA HIS A 26 14.35 12.47 33.59
C HIS A 26 15.26 13.40 32.76
N ALA A 27 16.58 13.16 32.77
CA ALA A 27 17.51 13.93 31.94
C ALA A 27 17.25 13.75 30.43
N LEU A 28 16.81 12.56 30.00
CA LEU A 28 16.42 12.32 28.62
C LEU A 28 15.11 13.04 28.29
N GLU A 29 14.10 13.01 29.17
CA GLU A 29 12.84 13.73 29.00
C GLU A 29 13.09 15.24 28.83
N GLU A 30 13.90 15.86 29.70
CA GLU A 30 14.26 17.28 29.58
C GLU A 30 15.00 17.59 28.27
N ALA A 31 15.90 16.70 27.84
CA ALA A 31 16.62 16.86 26.58
C ALA A 31 15.71 16.76 25.35
N LEU A 32 14.74 15.83 25.37
CA LEU A 32 13.76 15.66 24.30
C LEU A 32 12.81 16.85 24.21
N GLU A 33 12.30 17.33 25.36
CA GLU A 33 11.45 18.53 25.40
C GLU A 33 12.19 19.75 24.83
N GLY A 34 13.43 20.00 25.29
CA GLY A 34 14.25 21.09 24.76
C GLY A 34 14.57 20.94 23.27
N PHE A 35 14.73 19.71 22.77
CA PHE A 35 14.94 19.45 21.34
C PHE A 35 13.69 19.73 20.51
N GLU A 36 12.50 19.32 20.99
CA GLU A 36 11.22 19.57 20.33
C GLU A 36 10.89 21.07 20.26
N GLU A 37 11.07 21.79 21.37
CA GLU A 37 10.85 23.24 21.45
C GLU A 37 11.74 24.03 20.46
N TYR A 38 12.94 23.53 20.16
CA TYR A 38 13.88 24.21 19.27
C TYR A 38 13.64 23.94 17.77
N GLN A 39 12.74 23.02 17.41
CA GLN A 39 12.50 22.66 16.00
C GLN A 39 11.98 23.81 15.15
N ASP A 40 11.25 24.77 15.73
CA ASP A 40 10.84 25.99 15.02
C ASP A 40 12.05 26.84 14.61
N LYS A 41 13.10 26.88 15.45
CA LYS A 41 14.34 27.61 15.17
C LYS A 41 15.23 26.89 14.17
N ILE A 42 15.26 25.56 14.20
CA ILE A 42 15.94 24.77 13.17
C ILE A 42 15.29 24.99 11.80
N ARG A 43 13.95 25.02 11.73
CA ARG A 43 13.22 25.36 10.49
C ARG A 43 13.44 26.80 10.03
N GLU A 44 13.65 27.74 10.95
CA GLU A 44 14.08 29.10 10.62
C GLU A 44 15.47 29.12 9.97
N LEU A 45 16.43 28.38 10.53
CA LEU A 45 17.78 28.22 9.99
C LEU A 45 17.78 27.53 8.62
N GLU A 46 16.99 26.47 8.44
CA GLU A 46 16.83 25.78 7.16
C GLU A 46 16.29 26.71 6.06
N ARG A 47 15.27 27.52 6.39
CA ARG A 47 14.72 28.52 5.46
C ARG A 47 15.72 29.59 5.07
N TYR A 48 16.57 30.01 6.00
CA TYR A 48 17.68 30.91 5.70
C TYR A 48 18.67 30.23 4.74
N TYR A 49 19.17 29.05 5.09
CA TYR A 49 20.19 28.29 4.34
C TYR A 49 19.76 27.96 2.90
N THR A 50 18.52 27.50 2.74
CA THR A 50 17.93 27.19 1.43
C THR A 50 17.45 28.43 0.67
N GLY A 51 17.39 29.58 1.35
CA GLY A 51 16.84 30.83 0.89
C GLY A 51 17.76 31.66 -0.02
N LYS A 52 17.26 32.82 -0.44
CA LYS A 52 18.03 33.79 -1.22
C LYS A 52 19.00 34.59 -0.35
N ASP A 53 18.66 34.77 0.93
CA ASP A 53 19.44 35.59 1.86
C ASP A 53 20.80 34.95 2.15
N TRP A 54 20.86 33.64 2.42
CA TRP A 54 22.13 32.93 2.59
C TRP A 54 23.06 33.08 1.39
N LYS A 55 22.54 32.99 0.15
CA LYS A 55 23.33 33.19 -1.07
C LYS A 55 23.90 34.60 -1.19
N SER A 56 23.10 35.59 -0.77
CA SER A 56 23.53 36.99 -0.76
C SER A 56 24.63 37.21 0.28
N ASP A 57 24.42 36.73 1.49
CA ASP A 57 25.35 36.87 2.61
C ASP A 57 26.68 36.16 2.34
N TYR A 58 26.62 34.94 1.79
CA TYR A 58 27.79 34.18 1.34
C TYR A 58 28.59 34.96 0.29
N ALA A 59 27.92 35.56 -0.70
CA ALA A 59 28.59 36.35 -1.73
C ALA A 59 29.22 37.65 -1.18
N MET A 60 28.65 38.25 -0.13
CA MET A 60 29.26 39.38 0.58
C MET A 60 30.49 38.96 1.38
N ASP A 61 30.44 37.79 2.01
CA ASP A 61 31.56 37.22 2.76
C ASP A 61 32.76 36.95 1.85
N GLU A 62 32.52 36.32 0.69
CA GLU A 62 33.55 36.03 -0.32
C GLU A 62 34.23 37.30 -0.87
N LYS A 63 33.51 38.43 -0.88
CA LYS A 63 34.06 39.73 -1.29
C LYS A 63 34.79 40.47 -0.17
N GLY A 64 34.78 39.94 1.05
CA GLY A 64 35.34 40.61 2.23
C GLY A 64 34.54 41.84 2.66
N GLU A 65 33.26 41.94 2.29
CA GLU A 65 32.39 43.05 2.66
C GLU A 65 31.88 42.92 4.11
N LEU A 66 32.01 41.73 4.71
CA LEU A 66 31.62 41.47 6.09
C LEU A 66 32.76 41.76 7.10
N PRO A 67 32.44 42.21 8.33
CA PRO A 67 33.45 42.50 9.35
C PRO A 67 34.33 41.28 9.67
N ALA A 68 35.65 41.51 9.77
CA ALA A 68 36.61 40.43 10.01
C ALA A 68 36.34 39.60 11.29
N GLY A 69 35.75 40.21 12.33
CA GLY A 69 35.43 39.56 13.60
C GLY A 69 34.06 38.84 13.65
N LEU A 70 33.30 38.80 12.55
CA LEU A 70 31.99 38.18 12.51
C LEU A 70 32.10 36.64 12.57
N LYS A 71 31.39 36.01 13.52
CA LYS A 71 31.19 34.56 13.53
C LYS A 71 30.28 34.19 12.36
N ARG A 72 30.80 33.39 11.43
CA ARG A 72 30.16 33.11 10.13
C ARG A 72 29.98 31.62 9.84
N GLY A 73 29.85 30.80 10.89
CA GLY A 73 29.66 29.35 10.74
C GLY A 73 28.41 28.98 9.93
N VAL A 74 27.39 29.84 9.89
CA VAL A 74 26.20 29.61 9.04
C VAL A 74 26.49 29.76 7.54
N LEU A 75 27.61 30.41 7.16
CA LEU A 75 28.03 30.59 5.78
C LEU A 75 28.99 29.48 5.30
N SER A 76 29.37 28.54 6.17
CA SER A 76 30.04 27.32 5.69
C SER A 76 29.00 26.38 5.09
N GLU A 77 29.30 25.80 3.93
CA GLU A 77 28.42 24.86 3.24
C GLU A 77 28.06 23.66 4.12
N ASP A 78 29.04 23.07 4.81
CA ASP A 78 28.84 21.80 5.52
C ASP A 78 28.12 21.94 6.88
N ALA A 79 28.41 22.99 7.67
CA ALA A 79 27.98 23.02 9.07
C ALA A 79 26.45 23.07 9.26
N VAL A 80 25.73 23.76 8.38
CA VAL A 80 24.26 23.81 8.44
C VAL A 80 23.67 22.54 7.85
N TYR A 81 24.24 22.03 6.76
CA TYR A 81 23.80 20.78 6.13
C TYR A 81 23.89 19.59 7.10
N ASP A 82 25.05 19.38 7.70
CA ASP A 82 25.30 18.27 8.65
C ASP A 82 24.35 18.33 9.85
N LEU A 83 24.08 19.55 10.35
CA LEU A 83 23.15 19.76 11.47
C LEU A 83 21.72 19.39 11.08
N LEU A 84 21.27 19.79 9.88
CA LEU A 84 19.91 19.51 9.40
C LEU A 84 19.72 18.01 9.17
N GLU A 85 20.71 17.32 8.63
CA GLU A 85 20.69 15.87 8.44
C GLU A 85 20.59 15.15 9.79
N GLN A 86 21.50 15.45 10.74
CA GLN A 86 21.47 14.87 12.08
C GLN A 86 20.15 15.14 12.82
N ASN A 87 19.59 16.35 12.66
CA ASN A 87 18.29 16.70 13.23
C ASN A 87 17.16 15.83 12.66
N GLN A 88 17.16 15.61 11.35
CA GLN A 88 16.17 14.76 10.70
C GLN A 88 16.26 13.30 11.17
N GLU A 89 17.47 12.74 11.25
CA GLU A 89 17.70 11.37 11.75
C GLU A 89 17.17 11.21 13.19
N LEU A 90 17.42 12.19 14.06
CA LEU A 90 16.93 12.17 15.44
C LEU A 90 15.40 12.27 15.51
N LEU A 91 14.77 13.12 14.68
CA LEU A 91 13.32 13.19 14.59
C LEU A 91 12.70 11.86 14.13
N GLU A 92 13.34 11.16 13.20
CA GLU A 92 12.90 9.83 12.76
C GLU A 92 13.03 8.77 13.86
N LEU A 93 14.12 8.81 14.63
CA LEU A 93 14.29 7.96 15.81
C LEU A 93 13.24 8.25 16.89
N MET A 94 12.92 9.53 17.13
CA MET A 94 11.95 9.96 18.15
C MET A 94 10.51 9.64 17.79
N LYS A 95 10.13 9.70 16.51
CA LYS A 95 8.80 9.26 16.04
C LYS A 95 8.54 7.76 16.28
N GLY A 96 9.58 7.01 16.65
CA GLY A 96 9.54 5.58 16.85
C GLY A 96 9.41 4.86 15.50
N LYS A 97 9.98 3.65 15.41
CA LYS A 97 9.53 2.67 14.42
C LYS A 97 8.16 2.09 14.85
N GLU A 98 7.21 2.92 15.24
CA GLU A 98 5.81 2.52 15.33
C GLU A 98 5.18 2.71 13.95
N THR A 99 5.50 1.81 13.03
CA THR A 99 4.55 1.52 11.96
C THR A 99 3.31 0.98 12.67
N ALA A 100 2.16 1.65 12.55
CA ALA A 100 0.88 1.05 12.90
C ALA A 100 0.88 -0.40 12.37
N PRO A 101 0.39 -1.38 13.15
CA PRO A 101 0.52 -2.78 12.76
C PRO A 101 -0.05 -2.96 11.35
N VAL A 102 0.80 -3.42 10.44
CA VAL A 102 0.45 -3.60 9.04
C VAL A 102 -0.81 -4.47 8.99
N LYS A 103 -1.93 -3.87 8.61
CA LYS A 103 -3.20 -4.56 8.50
C LYS A 103 -3.28 -5.17 7.11
N VAL A 104 -3.40 -6.49 7.09
CA VAL A 104 -3.61 -7.25 5.86
C VAL A 104 -5.09 -7.58 5.77
N TYR A 105 -5.75 -7.09 4.73
CA TYR A 105 -7.12 -7.44 4.39
C TYR A 105 -7.11 -8.58 3.39
N ASP A 106 -7.72 -9.70 3.78
CA ASP A 106 -7.99 -10.81 2.85
C ASP A 106 -9.28 -10.54 2.09
N ILE A 107 -9.12 -10.10 0.84
CA ILE A 107 -10.22 -9.70 -0.03
C ILE A 107 -10.65 -10.85 -0.95
N SER A 108 -10.25 -12.10 -0.64
CA SER A 108 -10.53 -13.27 -1.49
C SER A 108 -11.69 -14.13 -1.00
N GLN A 109 -12.60 -14.52 -1.88
CA GLN A 109 -13.68 -15.48 -1.62
C GLN A 109 -13.17 -16.87 -1.23
N GLU A 110 -13.93 -17.59 -0.39
CA GLU A 110 -13.68 -19.01 -0.14
C GLU A 110 -14.09 -19.80 -1.38
N VAL A 111 -13.20 -20.67 -1.86
CA VAL A 111 -13.28 -21.27 -3.20
C VAL A 111 -14.46 -22.21 -3.36
N PHE A 112 -14.81 -23.03 -2.36
CA PHE A 112 -15.82 -24.08 -2.54
C PHE A 112 -17.26 -23.63 -2.27
N GLY A 113 -17.43 -22.52 -1.55
CA GLY A 113 -18.71 -21.94 -1.18
C GLY A 113 -19.06 -20.63 -1.89
N CYS A 114 -18.21 -20.14 -2.80
CA CYS A 114 -18.49 -18.94 -3.57
C CYS A 114 -19.64 -19.14 -4.56
N ALA A 115 -20.29 -18.04 -4.92
CA ALA A 115 -21.17 -18.03 -6.08
C ALA A 115 -20.32 -18.25 -7.34
N VAL A 116 -20.88 -18.98 -8.31
CA VAL A 116 -20.27 -19.16 -9.63
C VAL A 116 -21.03 -18.36 -10.66
N TYR A 117 -20.36 -18.01 -11.76
CA TYR A 117 -21.03 -17.37 -12.88
C TYR A 117 -22.11 -18.31 -13.45
N PRO A 118 -23.32 -17.81 -13.83
CA PRO A 118 -24.37 -18.67 -14.36
C PRO A 118 -23.92 -19.48 -15.59
N GLY A 119 -23.95 -20.80 -15.48
CA GLY A 119 -23.54 -21.73 -16.54
C GLY A 119 -22.15 -22.35 -16.34
N ASP A 120 -21.32 -21.78 -15.47
CA ASP A 120 -19.99 -22.29 -15.17
C ASP A 120 -20.01 -23.53 -14.27
N PRO A 121 -18.98 -24.39 -14.35
CA PRO A 121 -18.86 -25.53 -13.46
C PRO A 121 -18.59 -25.10 -12.02
N SER A 122 -19.36 -25.64 -11.08
CA SER A 122 -19.10 -25.46 -9.65
C SER A 122 -17.74 -26.07 -9.24
N PRO A 123 -17.04 -25.46 -8.26
CA PRO A 123 -15.78 -25.96 -7.77
C PRO A 123 -15.97 -27.26 -6.97
N GLU A 124 -15.19 -28.28 -7.29
CA GLU A 124 -15.27 -29.60 -6.68
C GLU A 124 -14.05 -29.89 -5.79
N ARG A 125 -14.34 -30.30 -4.56
CA ARG A 125 -13.34 -30.83 -3.61
C ARG A 125 -13.36 -32.36 -3.68
N ILE A 126 -12.31 -32.94 -4.24
CA ILE A 126 -12.18 -34.39 -4.43
C ILE A 126 -11.22 -34.95 -3.37
N VAL A 127 -11.74 -35.68 -2.39
CA VAL A 127 -10.92 -36.31 -1.35
C VAL A 127 -10.28 -37.59 -1.89
N MET A 128 -8.99 -37.51 -2.22
CA MET A 128 -8.20 -38.61 -2.76
C MET A 128 -7.73 -39.57 -1.66
N LEU A 129 -7.24 -39.01 -0.54
CA LEU A 129 -6.81 -39.76 0.64
C LEU A 129 -7.34 -39.07 1.91
N SER A 130 -7.63 -39.87 2.93
CA SER A 130 -8.05 -39.35 4.24
C SER A 130 -7.39 -40.13 5.38
N LYS A 131 -6.79 -39.40 6.34
CA LYS A 131 -6.26 -39.97 7.57
C LYS A 131 -7.34 -40.66 8.39
N SER A 132 -8.58 -40.15 8.38
CA SER A 132 -9.70 -40.79 9.09
C SER A 132 -10.09 -42.14 8.48
N ARG A 133 -9.65 -42.43 7.24
CA ARG A 133 -9.83 -43.71 6.55
C ARG A 133 -8.54 -44.54 6.53
N GLY A 134 -7.58 -44.24 7.40
CA GLY A 134 -6.33 -45.01 7.55
C GLY A 134 -5.20 -44.62 6.59
N ALA A 135 -5.36 -43.57 5.78
CA ALA A 135 -4.27 -43.10 4.92
C ALA A 135 -3.17 -42.38 5.72
N VAL A 136 -1.96 -42.32 5.15
CA VAL A 136 -0.82 -41.64 5.77
C VAL A 136 -1.01 -40.11 5.86
N CYS A 137 -1.74 -39.53 4.90
CA CYS A 137 -2.04 -38.10 4.80
C CYS A 137 -3.47 -37.85 4.32
N ASN A 138 -3.91 -36.60 4.46
CA ASN A 138 -5.08 -36.10 3.74
C ASN A 138 -4.59 -35.55 2.40
N LEU A 139 -5.22 -35.98 1.31
CA LEU A 139 -4.90 -35.52 -0.04
C LEU A 139 -6.19 -35.10 -0.72
N THR A 140 -6.23 -33.86 -1.18
CA THR A 140 -7.39 -33.26 -1.86
C THR A 140 -6.97 -32.86 -3.26
N ALA A 141 -7.72 -33.30 -4.27
CA ALA A 141 -7.67 -32.76 -5.62
C ALA A 141 -8.78 -31.71 -5.78
N ILE A 142 -8.52 -30.72 -6.63
CA ILE A 142 -9.42 -29.60 -6.90
C ILE A 142 -9.72 -29.58 -8.39
N LYS A 143 -11.00 -29.41 -8.74
CA LYS A 143 -11.45 -29.13 -10.11
C LYS A 143 -12.34 -27.89 -10.05
N MET A 144 -12.01 -26.86 -10.81
CA MET A 144 -12.75 -25.58 -10.79
C MET A 144 -12.55 -24.82 -12.09
N CYS A 145 -13.46 -23.88 -12.38
CA CYS A 145 -13.28 -22.88 -13.43
C CYS A 145 -12.09 -21.96 -13.09
N ALA A 146 -11.38 -21.46 -14.11
CA ALA A 146 -10.33 -20.44 -13.92
C ALA A 146 -10.91 -19.11 -13.38
N HIS A 147 -12.19 -18.86 -13.65
CA HIS A 147 -12.96 -17.69 -13.22
C HIS A 147 -13.79 -17.94 -11.94
N ASN A 148 -13.37 -18.92 -11.12
CA ASN A 148 -14.08 -19.27 -9.89
C ASN A 148 -13.65 -18.40 -8.70
N GLY A 149 -14.62 -17.81 -8.00
CA GLY A 149 -14.37 -16.99 -6.82
C GLY A 149 -13.58 -15.73 -7.17
N THR A 150 -12.60 -15.37 -6.32
CA THR A 150 -11.71 -14.24 -6.61
C THR A 150 -10.65 -14.63 -7.62
N HIS A 151 -10.69 -13.99 -8.78
CA HIS A 151 -9.90 -14.38 -9.92
C HIS A 151 -9.52 -13.19 -10.78
N VAL A 152 -8.64 -13.46 -11.74
CA VAL A 152 -8.09 -12.47 -12.63
C VAL A 152 -8.21 -12.91 -14.08
N ASP A 153 -8.55 -11.96 -14.94
CA ASP A 153 -8.70 -12.19 -16.37
C ASP A 153 -7.48 -11.69 -17.14
N ALA A 154 -6.98 -12.55 -18.02
CA ALA A 154 -6.00 -12.17 -19.02
C ALA A 154 -6.70 -11.73 -20.31
N PRO A 155 -6.04 -10.95 -21.19
CA PRO A 155 -6.62 -10.58 -22.48
C PRO A 155 -7.15 -11.75 -23.31
N TYR A 156 -6.51 -12.92 -23.21
CA TYR A 156 -6.95 -14.14 -23.92
C TYR A 156 -8.40 -14.54 -23.66
N HIS A 157 -9.00 -14.17 -22.51
CA HIS A 157 -10.38 -14.52 -22.18
C HIS A 157 -11.42 -14.03 -23.20
N PHE A 158 -11.21 -12.85 -23.81
CA PHE A 158 -12.10 -12.30 -24.84
C PHE A 158 -11.38 -11.91 -26.14
N ILE A 159 -10.05 -12.06 -26.20
CA ILE A 159 -9.23 -11.68 -27.36
C ILE A 159 -8.40 -12.89 -27.77
N GLU A 160 -8.74 -13.48 -28.92
CA GLU A 160 -8.12 -14.72 -29.41
C GLU A 160 -6.58 -14.67 -29.44
N GLU A 161 -6.01 -13.55 -29.87
CA GLU A 161 -4.55 -13.31 -29.93
C GLU A 161 -4.03 -12.55 -28.70
N GLY A 162 -4.84 -12.48 -27.64
CA GLY A 162 -4.53 -11.84 -26.38
C GLY A 162 -3.50 -12.64 -25.58
N LYS A 163 -2.75 -11.94 -24.73
CA LYS A 163 -1.83 -12.58 -23.79
C LYS A 163 -2.60 -13.49 -22.85
N LYS A 164 -2.05 -14.68 -22.62
CA LYS A 164 -2.53 -15.67 -21.66
C LYS A 164 -2.02 -15.32 -20.27
N ILE A 165 -2.61 -15.91 -19.23
CA ILE A 165 -2.36 -15.49 -17.85
C ILE A 165 -0.88 -15.60 -17.44
N ASP A 166 -0.15 -16.58 -17.98
CA ASP A 166 1.29 -16.80 -17.75
C ASP A 166 2.21 -15.88 -18.56
N GLU A 167 1.66 -15.10 -19.49
CA GLU A 167 2.38 -14.14 -20.35
C GLU A 167 2.17 -12.68 -19.92
N VAL A 168 1.18 -12.42 -19.05
CA VAL A 168 0.90 -11.08 -18.53
C VAL A 168 1.92 -10.70 -17.45
N ASP A 169 2.46 -9.48 -17.54
CA ASP A 169 3.40 -8.95 -16.56
C ASP A 169 2.77 -8.87 -15.16
N LEU A 170 3.40 -9.50 -14.16
CA LEU A 170 2.93 -9.53 -12.77
C LEU A 170 2.75 -8.15 -12.15
N THR A 171 3.46 -7.13 -12.64
CA THR A 171 3.28 -5.75 -12.17
C THR A 171 1.86 -5.23 -12.43
N LYS A 172 1.05 -5.83 -13.31
CA LYS A 172 -0.36 -5.44 -13.44
C LYS A 172 -1.18 -5.82 -12.20
N TRP A 173 -0.87 -6.97 -11.61
CA TRP A 173 -1.58 -7.60 -10.50
C TRP A 173 -1.02 -7.28 -9.11
N VAL A 174 0.24 -6.85 -9.06
CA VAL A 174 0.95 -6.53 -7.82
C VAL A 174 1.46 -5.10 -7.86
N GLY A 175 1.11 -4.31 -6.86
CA GLY A 175 1.50 -2.91 -6.73
C GLY A 175 0.45 -2.08 -6.01
N TYR A 176 0.71 -0.78 -5.85
CA TYR A 176 -0.25 0.10 -5.20
C TYR A 176 -1.57 0.18 -5.99
N ALA A 177 -2.68 0.18 -5.26
CA ALA A 177 -4.03 0.29 -5.77
C ALA A 177 -4.85 1.25 -4.90
N TYR A 178 -5.83 1.90 -5.51
CA TYR A 178 -6.79 2.75 -4.83
C TYR A 178 -8.15 2.07 -4.76
N VAL A 179 -8.63 1.90 -3.52
CA VAL A 179 -10.01 1.46 -3.23
C VAL A 179 -10.90 2.68 -3.26
N TYR A 180 -12.04 2.60 -3.97
CA TYR A 180 -13.06 3.64 -4.07
C TYR A 180 -14.45 3.06 -3.82
N GLU A 181 -15.26 3.70 -2.98
CA GLU A 181 -16.62 3.22 -2.68
C GLU A 181 -17.66 3.82 -3.64
N HIS A 182 -18.45 2.95 -4.29
CA HIS A 182 -19.48 3.35 -5.26
C HIS A 182 -20.64 2.37 -5.30
N GLU A 183 -21.85 2.88 -5.51
CA GLU A 183 -23.09 2.10 -5.64
C GLU A 183 -23.79 2.46 -6.95
N GLY A 184 -24.36 1.46 -7.63
CA GLY A 184 -25.04 1.62 -8.92
C GLY A 184 -24.08 1.70 -10.11
N GLU A 185 -24.51 2.33 -11.19
CA GLU A 185 -23.74 2.38 -12.43
C GLU A 185 -22.51 3.29 -12.30
N ILE A 186 -21.37 2.83 -12.84
CA ILE A 186 -20.18 3.65 -13.06
C ILE A 186 -20.23 4.15 -14.49
N THR A 187 -20.83 5.31 -14.69
CA THR A 187 -20.88 5.96 -16.01
C THR A 187 -19.54 6.60 -16.37
N ALA A 188 -19.40 7.11 -17.59
CA ALA A 188 -18.24 7.91 -17.98
C ALA A 188 -17.98 9.12 -17.04
N LYS A 189 -19.03 9.71 -16.45
CA LYS A 189 -18.89 10.83 -15.51
C LYS A 189 -18.29 10.34 -14.20
N ASP A 190 -18.76 9.21 -13.69
CA ASP A 190 -18.31 8.61 -12.44
C ASP A 190 -16.88 8.10 -12.58
N ALA A 191 -16.55 7.40 -13.67
CA ALA A 191 -15.18 6.97 -13.98
C ALA A 191 -14.17 8.14 -13.96
N ARG A 192 -14.55 9.31 -14.52
CA ARG A 192 -13.70 10.52 -14.45
C ARG A 192 -13.53 11.04 -13.02
N LYS A 193 -14.58 10.97 -12.20
CA LYS A 193 -14.52 11.35 -10.78
C LYS A 193 -13.60 10.41 -10.00
N ILE A 194 -13.71 9.09 -10.22
CA ILE A 194 -12.88 8.07 -9.58
C ILE A 194 -11.40 8.29 -9.93
N LEU A 195 -11.07 8.48 -11.21
CA LEU A 195 -9.69 8.77 -11.65
C LEU A 195 -9.14 10.05 -11.01
N LYS A 196 -9.98 11.07 -10.84
CA LYS A 196 -9.58 12.31 -10.18
C LYS A 196 -9.26 12.05 -8.70
N ALA A 197 -10.15 11.38 -7.98
CA ALA A 197 -9.96 11.03 -6.57
C ALA A 197 -8.70 10.17 -6.36
N ALA A 198 -8.47 9.17 -7.21
CA ALA A 198 -7.29 8.31 -7.14
C ALA A 198 -5.98 9.09 -7.31
N ARG A 199 -5.95 10.09 -8.21
CA ARG A 199 -4.78 10.96 -8.42
C ARG A 199 -4.56 11.94 -7.26
N GLU A 200 -5.64 12.47 -6.70
CA GLU A 200 -5.57 13.35 -5.53
C GLU A 200 -5.08 12.57 -4.30
N ALA A 201 -5.58 11.35 -4.09
CA ALA A 201 -5.11 10.45 -3.04
C ALA A 201 -3.63 10.08 -3.23
N GLU A 202 -3.21 9.76 -4.45
CA GLU A 202 -1.81 9.45 -4.77
C GLU A 202 -0.89 10.65 -4.54
N ALA A 203 -1.29 11.85 -4.96
CA ALA A 203 -0.51 13.06 -4.73
C ALA A 203 -0.37 13.43 -3.24
N ALA A 204 -1.33 13.02 -2.41
CA ALA A 204 -1.30 13.20 -0.96
C ALA A 204 -0.60 12.06 -0.21
N PHE A 205 -0.18 11.00 -0.91
CA PHE A 205 0.37 9.79 -0.32
C PHE A 205 1.91 9.84 -0.28
N GLY A 206 2.50 9.56 0.88
CA GLY A 206 3.95 9.54 1.07
C GLY A 206 4.62 10.90 0.85
N ASP A 207 5.73 10.90 0.12
CA ASP A 207 6.50 12.09 -0.26
C ASP A 207 5.97 12.77 -1.55
N GLY A 208 4.82 12.33 -2.06
CA GLY A 208 4.25 12.79 -3.32
C GLY A 208 4.88 12.15 -4.57
N SER A 209 5.72 11.12 -4.41
CA SER A 209 6.20 10.32 -5.53
C SER A 209 5.06 9.53 -6.19
N ALA A 210 5.08 9.47 -7.54
CA ALA A 210 4.08 8.73 -8.30
C ALA A 210 4.31 7.22 -8.17
N ILE A 211 3.58 6.59 -7.24
CA ILE A 211 3.67 5.15 -6.93
C ILE A 211 2.82 4.26 -7.86
N GLY A 212 1.99 4.85 -8.70
CA GLY A 212 1.12 4.15 -9.65
C GLY A 212 -0.21 3.65 -9.07
N ALA A 213 -0.63 4.12 -7.90
CA ALA A 213 -1.90 3.76 -7.26
C ALA A 213 -3.10 4.17 -8.10
N SER A 214 -3.02 5.33 -8.77
CA SER A 214 -4.09 5.83 -9.65
C SER A 214 -4.29 5.01 -10.92
N ARG A 215 -3.42 4.01 -11.16
CA ARG A 215 -3.51 3.09 -12.30
C ARG A 215 -4.13 1.73 -11.95
N ARG A 216 -4.42 1.44 -10.68
CA ARG A 216 -5.13 0.22 -10.25
C ARG A 216 -6.29 0.61 -9.36
N ILE A 217 -7.51 0.42 -9.86
CA ILE A 217 -8.72 0.88 -9.18
C ILE A 217 -9.52 -0.34 -8.72
N LEU A 218 -9.89 -0.37 -7.44
CA LEU A 218 -10.76 -1.38 -6.87
C LEU A 218 -12.05 -0.72 -6.40
N ILE A 219 -13.19 -1.21 -6.89
CA ILE A 219 -14.50 -0.67 -6.53
C ILE A 219 -15.12 -1.50 -5.42
N LYS A 220 -15.37 -0.84 -4.29
CA LYS A 220 -16.15 -1.34 -3.16
C LYS A 220 -17.61 -0.93 -3.35
N GLY A 221 -18.53 -1.86 -3.13
CA GLY A 221 -19.97 -1.64 -3.24
C GLY A 221 -20.60 -2.33 -4.45
N LYS A 222 -21.93 -2.29 -4.52
CA LYS A 222 -22.70 -2.92 -5.61
C LYS A 222 -22.68 -2.02 -6.84
N ALA A 223 -21.55 -2.02 -7.52
CA ALA A 223 -21.32 -1.23 -8.71
C ALA A 223 -21.32 -2.07 -9.99
N VAL A 224 -21.81 -1.47 -11.08
CA VAL A 224 -21.80 -2.05 -12.42
C VAL A 224 -21.10 -1.07 -13.36
N LEU A 225 -20.05 -1.51 -14.06
CA LEU A 225 -19.33 -0.65 -14.99
C LEU A 225 -20.08 -0.56 -16.33
N THR A 226 -20.43 0.65 -16.77
CA THR A 226 -21.01 0.82 -18.11
C THR A 226 -19.91 0.81 -19.17
N GLU A 227 -20.28 0.56 -20.44
CA GLU A 227 -19.34 0.60 -21.57
C GLU A 227 -18.63 1.97 -21.68
N GLU A 228 -19.35 3.08 -21.45
CA GLU A 228 -18.75 4.41 -21.48
C GLU A 228 -17.83 4.68 -20.29
N GLY A 229 -18.12 4.10 -19.12
CA GLY A 229 -17.21 4.09 -17.98
C GLY A 229 -15.92 3.32 -18.30
N ALA A 230 -16.05 2.12 -18.87
CA ALA A 230 -14.93 1.29 -19.29
C ALA A 230 -14.03 2.01 -20.30
N MET A 231 -14.61 2.69 -21.29
CA MET A 231 -13.87 3.50 -22.26
C MET A 231 -13.04 4.61 -21.60
N VAL A 232 -13.52 5.22 -20.51
CA VAL A 232 -12.75 6.24 -19.77
C VAL A 232 -11.54 5.62 -19.10
N PHE A 233 -11.69 4.47 -18.44
CA PHE A 233 -10.58 3.76 -17.80
C PHE A 233 -9.56 3.22 -18.81
N ALA A 234 -10.03 2.66 -19.93
CA ALA A 234 -9.19 2.21 -21.03
C ALA A 234 -8.35 3.36 -21.62
N LYS A 235 -8.96 4.51 -21.89
CA LYS A 235 -8.25 5.72 -22.35
C LYS A 235 -7.22 6.23 -21.32
N ALA A 236 -7.51 6.06 -20.03
CA ALA A 236 -6.57 6.38 -18.96
C ALA A 236 -5.44 5.35 -18.80
N LYS A 237 -5.47 4.23 -19.53
CA LYS A 237 -4.47 3.14 -19.49
C LYS A 237 -4.23 2.65 -18.07
N LEU A 238 -5.32 2.39 -17.35
CA LEU A 238 -5.25 1.65 -16.10
C LEU A 238 -4.54 0.31 -16.35
N LEU A 239 -3.84 -0.18 -15.33
CA LEU A 239 -3.26 -1.52 -15.35
C LEU A 239 -4.29 -2.55 -14.94
N LEU A 240 -5.10 -2.22 -13.93
CA LEU A 240 -6.06 -3.12 -13.31
C LEU A 240 -7.34 -2.37 -12.92
N PHE A 241 -8.48 -3.01 -13.15
CA PHE A 241 -9.76 -2.65 -12.55
C PHE A 241 -10.31 -3.86 -11.82
N GLY A 242 -10.79 -3.68 -10.58
CA GLY A 242 -11.41 -4.76 -9.84
C GLY A 242 -12.72 -4.38 -9.17
N ASN A 243 -13.59 -5.36 -8.95
CA ASN A 243 -14.91 -5.17 -8.38
C ASN A 243 -15.38 -6.41 -7.59
N GLU A 244 -16.42 -6.23 -6.76
CA GLU A 244 -16.93 -7.31 -5.92
C GLU A 244 -17.83 -8.33 -6.66
N SER A 245 -18.28 -8.01 -7.88
CA SER A 245 -19.11 -8.90 -8.70
C SER A 245 -18.27 -9.96 -9.41
N GLN A 246 -18.90 -11.07 -9.83
CA GLN A 246 -18.29 -12.12 -10.68
C GLN A 246 -18.23 -11.71 -12.17
N THR A 247 -18.41 -10.43 -12.47
CA THR A 247 -18.22 -9.84 -13.80
C THR A 247 -18.09 -8.32 -13.68
N VAL A 248 -17.25 -7.68 -14.48
CA VAL A 248 -17.08 -6.21 -14.49
C VAL A 248 -18.23 -5.44 -15.14
N GLY A 249 -18.92 -6.05 -16.12
CA GLY A 249 -19.97 -5.39 -16.90
C GLY A 249 -21.39 -5.69 -16.42
N PRO A 250 -22.41 -5.11 -17.08
CA PRO A 250 -23.80 -5.47 -16.85
C PRO A 250 -24.05 -6.94 -17.18
N GLU A 251 -24.90 -7.62 -16.41
CA GLU A 251 -25.17 -9.06 -16.60
C GLU A 251 -25.75 -9.40 -17.98
N ASP A 252 -26.47 -8.46 -18.60
CA ASP A 252 -27.09 -8.62 -19.93
C ASP A 252 -26.15 -8.28 -21.09
N ALA A 253 -25.01 -7.62 -20.83
CA ALA A 253 -24.03 -7.23 -21.85
C ALA A 253 -22.57 -7.19 -21.34
N PRO A 254 -22.05 -8.25 -20.67
CA PRO A 254 -20.74 -8.19 -20.02
C PRO A 254 -19.58 -8.12 -21.03
N MET A 255 -19.76 -8.69 -22.22
CA MET A 255 -18.73 -8.84 -23.25
C MET A 255 -18.14 -7.49 -23.74
N ALA A 256 -18.96 -6.45 -23.89
CA ALA A 256 -18.51 -5.17 -24.41
C ALA A 256 -17.48 -4.51 -23.48
N VAL A 257 -17.70 -4.61 -22.16
CA VAL A 257 -16.79 -4.08 -21.14
C VAL A 257 -15.46 -4.84 -21.15
N HIS A 258 -15.49 -6.17 -21.23
CA HIS A 258 -14.28 -6.99 -21.31
C HIS A 258 -13.46 -6.67 -22.55
N LEU A 259 -14.09 -6.68 -23.74
CA LEU A 259 -13.42 -6.36 -25.00
C LEU A 259 -12.77 -4.97 -24.95
N CYS A 260 -13.46 -3.97 -24.37
CA CYS A 260 -12.94 -2.62 -24.23
C CYS A 260 -11.68 -2.58 -23.34
N MET A 261 -11.73 -3.20 -22.17
CA MET A 261 -10.68 -3.08 -21.15
C MET A 261 -9.50 -3.99 -21.46
N LEU A 262 -9.75 -5.27 -21.73
CA LEU A 262 -8.72 -6.23 -22.14
C LEU A 262 -8.07 -5.81 -23.46
N GLY A 263 -8.84 -5.23 -24.38
CA GLY A 263 -8.34 -4.71 -25.66
C GLY A 263 -7.44 -3.50 -25.51
N ALA A 264 -7.53 -2.80 -24.38
CA ALA A 264 -6.62 -1.72 -24.01
C ALA A 264 -5.39 -2.21 -23.22
N ASP A 265 -5.11 -3.52 -23.22
CA ASP A 265 -4.06 -4.17 -22.43
C ASP A 265 -4.21 -3.88 -20.93
N MET A 266 -5.45 -3.73 -20.45
CA MET A 266 -5.76 -3.76 -19.02
C MET A 266 -5.95 -5.19 -18.55
N THR A 267 -6.09 -5.35 -17.24
CA THR A 267 -6.50 -6.61 -16.64
C THR A 267 -7.61 -6.43 -15.61
N LEU A 268 -8.36 -7.49 -15.32
CA LEU A 268 -9.56 -7.44 -14.48
C LEU A 268 -9.39 -8.32 -13.24
N LEU A 269 -9.83 -7.83 -12.07
CA LEU A 269 -9.83 -8.56 -10.81
C LEU A 269 -11.25 -8.65 -10.28
N GLU A 270 -11.87 -9.79 -10.43
CA GLU A 270 -13.30 -9.98 -10.15
C GLU A 270 -13.52 -10.78 -8.88
N GLY A 271 -14.71 -10.61 -8.30
CA GLY A 271 -15.13 -11.36 -7.13
C GLY A 271 -14.31 -11.05 -5.88
N ILE A 272 -13.77 -9.84 -5.73
CA ILE A 272 -13.11 -9.43 -4.48
C ILE A 272 -14.13 -9.11 -3.37
N ARG A 273 -13.68 -9.03 -2.12
CA ARG A 273 -14.50 -8.62 -0.97
C ARG A 273 -13.88 -7.42 -0.26
N LEU A 274 -14.57 -6.29 -0.24
CA LEU A 274 -14.08 -5.02 0.27
C LEU A 274 -14.94 -4.45 1.41
N SER A 275 -15.93 -5.20 1.91
CA SER A 275 -16.84 -4.73 2.97
C SER A 275 -16.14 -4.18 4.21
N GLU A 276 -15.02 -4.77 4.61
CA GLU A 276 -14.22 -4.35 5.78
C GLU A 276 -13.07 -3.40 5.43
N VAL A 277 -12.91 -3.03 4.16
CA VAL A 277 -11.80 -2.21 3.64
C VAL A 277 -12.26 -0.75 3.53
N PRO A 278 -11.63 0.18 4.27
CA PRO A 278 -11.86 1.61 4.07
C PRO A 278 -11.35 2.09 2.70
N GLU A 279 -11.95 3.15 2.18
CA GLU A 279 -11.44 3.86 1.01
C GLU A 279 -9.99 4.31 1.25
N GLY A 280 -9.12 4.21 0.24
CA GLY A 280 -7.71 4.62 0.37
C GLY A 280 -6.74 3.85 -0.52
N ILE A 281 -5.45 4.14 -0.33
CA ILE A 281 -4.35 3.48 -1.05
C ILE A 281 -3.82 2.31 -0.23
N TYR A 282 -3.60 1.19 -0.92
CA TYR A 282 -3.06 -0.03 -0.36
C TYR A 282 -2.06 -0.66 -1.33
N LEU A 283 -1.13 -1.45 -0.80
CA LEU A 283 -0.36 -2.37 -1.63
C LEU A 283 -1.23 -3.60 -1.93
N LEU A 284 -1.59 -3.78 -3.19
CA LEU A 284 -2.33 -4.94 -3.69
C LEU A 284 -1.35 -6.05 -4.07
N SER A 285 -1.70 -7.27 -3.67
CA SER A 285 -1.17 -8.49 -4.27
C SER A 285 -2.34 -9.37 -4.71
N ALA A 286 -2.59 -9.41 -6.02
CA ALA A 286 -3.56 -10.30 -6.67
C ALA A 286 -2.89 -11.20 -7.71
N ALA A 287 -1.66 -11.65 -7.44
CA ALA A 287 -0.91 -12.48 -8.37
C ALA A 287 -1.68 -13.78 -8.68
N PRO A 288 -1.88 -14.12 -9.98
CA PRO A 288 -2.56 -15.35 -10.38
C PRO A 288 -1.76 -16.60 -10.01
N ILE A 289 -2.47 -17.73 -9.85
CA ILE A 289 -1.81 -19.03 -10.04
C ILE A 289 -1.24 -19.08 -11.46
N ASN A 290 0.00 -19.55 -11.60
CA ASN A 290 0.65 -19.70 -12.90
C ASN A 290 0.05 -20.87 -13.70
N LEU A 291 -1.12 -20.65 -14.31
CA LEU A 291 -1.82 -21.60 -15.16
C LEU A 291 -1.41 -21.40 -16.62
N GLY A 292 -0.44 -22.20 -17.06
CA GLY A 292 0.14 -22.09 -18.40
C GLY A 292 -0.92 -22.13 -19.50
N GLY A 293 -0.96 -21.07 -20.32
CA GLY A 293 -1.83 -20.96 -21.49
C GLY A 293 -3.31 -20.73 -21.20
N ALA A 294 -3.69 -20.37 -19.97
CA ALA A 294 -5.09 -20.14 -19.59
C ALA A 294 -5.54 -18.68 -19.86
N ASP A 295 -6.86 -18.51 -19.92
CA ASP A 295 -7.59 -17.26 -20.12
C ASP A 295 -7.72 -16.42 -18.85
N GLY A 296 -7.67 -17.06 -17.70
CA GLY A 296 -7.64 -16.41 -16.40
C GLY A 296 -7.04 -17.34 -15.35
N ALA A 297 -7.05 -16.89 -14.10
CA ALA A 297 -6.72 -17.76 -12.97
C ALA A 297 -7.31 -17.24 -11.67
N PRO A 298 -7.65 -18.13 -10.72
CA PRO A 298 -7.95 -17.72 -9.36
C PRO A 298 -6.69 -17.15 -8.69
N CYS A 299 -6.89 -16.25 -7.73
CA CYS A 299 -5.81 -15.65 -6.97
C CYS A 299 -6.18 -15.52 -5.49
N ARG A 300 -5.16 -15.32 -4.65
CA ARG A 300 -5.35 -14.86 -3.27
C ARG A 300 -5.07 -13.36 -3.23
N ALA A 301 -6.08 -12.57 -3.54
CA ALA A 301 -6.04 -11.13 -3.45
C ALA A 301 -5.98 -10.66 -1.98
N VAL A 302 -4.97 -9.86 -1.66
CA VAL A 302 -4.80 -9.19 -0.36
C VAL A 302 -4.47 -7.72 -0.55
N LEU A 303 -4.94 -6.89 0.39
CA LEU A 303 -4.54 -5.49 0.52
C LEU A 303 -3.74 -5.30 1.80
N ILE A 304 -2.61 -4.62 1.70
CA ILE A 304 -1.72 -4.34 2.81
C ILE A 304 -1.79 -2.83 3.09
N SER A 305 -2.19 -2.44 4.32
CA SER A 305 -2.23 -1.04 4.73
C SER A 305 -0.84 -0.41 4.64
N CYS A 306 -0.79 0.82 4.13
CA CYS A 306 0.44 1.57 3.97
C CYS A 306 0.49 2.77 4.92
#